data_AF-A0A849K0W2-F1
#
_entry.id   AF-A0A849K0W2-F1
#
_cell.length_a   1.000
_cell.length_b   1.000
_cell.length_c   1.000
_cell.angle_alpha   90.00
_cell.angle_beta   90.00
_cell.angle_gamma   90.00
#
_symmetry.space_group_name_H-M   'P 1'
#
loop_
_entity.id
_entity.type
_entity.pdbx_description
1 polymer ?
#
loop_
_entity_poly.entity_id
_entity_poly.type
_entity_poly.pdbx_seq_one_letter_code
_entity_poly.pdbx_strand_id
1 'polypeptide(L)'
;MSVTFTLDRTMTALQQFNRNVDASDKLVGMYRQLRGFRNLGARGRLDAQNQDLLWLPRSAVVAAISALDTYVHSVVKERLPHLFGPNKVVPESLAEQLALLMPVRNANTFRQAVPILLAQDTVGQLLKKLEDNYLQFQSFQAPDKIIEAYRLIGFDNVFEPVSDLWPGPNTTAEHLKRRLAGFVQRRNQIAHEGDLEANGQQRPMQPDYAIECREFVGSLVNRLNQVAYAA
;
A
#
# COMPACT_ATOMS: atom_id res chain seq x y z
N MET A 1 8.88 33.45 18.13
CA MET A 1 9.02 32.25 18.99
C MET A 1 9.16 31.05 18.08
N SER A 2 10.38 30.52 17.96
CA SER A 2 10.65 29.34 17.13
C SER A 2 10.19 28.10 17.87
N VAL A 3 9.23 27.39 17.30
CA VAL A 3 8.83 26.06 17.76
C VAL A 3 9.89 25.08 17.24
N THR A 4 10.81 24.69 18.11
CA THR A 4 11.70 23.55 17.88
C THR A 4 10.85 22.29 17.92
N PHE A 5 10.50 21.78 16.74
CA PHE A 5 9.88 20.47 16.59
C PHE A 5 10.95 19.43 16.95
N THR A 6 10.84 18.84 18.14
CA THR A 6 11.64 17.67 18.49
C THR A 6 11.22 16.56 17.53
N LEU A 7 12.04 16.28 16.53
CA LEU A 7 11.91 15.11 15.66
C LEU A 7 12.08 13.87 16.55
N ASP A 8 10.99 13.42 17.16
CA ASP A 8 10.86 12.01 17.47
C ASP A 8 11.18 11.27 16.17
N ARG A 9 12.16 10.36 16.19
CA ARG A 9 12.62 9.67 14.97
C ARG A 9 11.54 8.68 14.55
N THR A 10 10.46 9.19 14.00
CA THR A 10 9.43 8.41 13.35
C THR A 10 10.08 7.68 12.17
N MET A 11 9.82 6.38 12.12
CA MET A 11 10.28 5.50 11.04
C MET A 11 9.68 6.00 9.72
N THR A 12 10.52 6.25 8.71
CA THR A 12 10.03 6.67 7.38
C THR A 12 9.15 5.59 6.74
N ALA A 13 8.27 5.98 5.81
CA ALA A 13 7.43 5.05 5.04
C ALA A 13 8.23 3.87 4.45
N LEU A 14 9.40 4.14 3.86
CA LEU A 14 10.25 3.11 3.27
C LEU A 14 10.87 2.18 4.32
N GLN A 15 11.30 2.72 5.47
CA GLN A 15 11.79 1.88 6.56
C GLN A 15 10.66 0.98 7.09
N GLN A 16 9.46 1.53 7.30
CA GLN A 16 8.28 0.77 7.73
C GLN A 16 7.94 -0.35 6.74
N PHE A 17 7.97 -0.05 5.44
CA PHE A 17 7.78 -1.04 4.39
C PHE A 17 8.79 -2.19 4.50
N ASN A 18 10.09 -1.88 4.60
CA ASN A 18 11.15 -2.89 4.67
C ASN A 18 10.97 -3.84 5.87
N ARG A 19 10.50 -3.30 7.01
CA ARG A 19 10.17 -4.12 8.18
C ARG A 19 8.94 -5.01 7.95
N ASN A 20 7.91 -4.48 7.29
CA ASN A 20 6.66 -5.21 7.07
C ASN A 20 6.81 -6.30 6.01
N VAL A 21 7.52 -6.02 4.91
CA VAL A 21 7.69 -6.97 3.80
C VAL A 21 8.58 -8.16 4.18
N ASP A 22 9.46 -8.01 5.17
CA ASP A 22 10.28 -9.09 5.73
C ASP A 22 9.44 -10.26 6.30
N ALA A 23 8.18 -10.01 6.69
CA ALA A 23 7.26 -11.09 7.05
C ALA A 23 7.02 -12.07 5.88
N SER A 24 6.99 -11.56 4.63
CA SER A 24 6.88 -12.39 3.43
C SER A 24 8.10 -13.30 3.26
N ASP A 25 9.31 -12.74 3.44
CA ASP A 25 10.57 -13.48 3.36
C ASP A 25 10.65 -14.57 4.44
N LYS A 26 10.24 -14.25 5.67
CA LYS A 26 10.15 -15.20 6.78
C LYS A 26 9.18 -16.35 6.50
N LEU A 27 8.02 -16.07 5.91
CA LEU A 27 7.03 -17.10 5.55
C LEU A 27 7.57 -18.07 4.49
N VAL A 28 8.27 -17.56 3.47
CA VAL A 28 8.96 -18.39 2.47
C VAL A 28 10.13 -19.17 3.12
N GLY A 29 10.86 -18.55 4.05
CA GLY A 29 11.91 -19.22 4.83
C GLY A 29 11.38 -20.39 5.66
N MET A 30 10.29 -20.19 6.39
CA MET A 30 9.61 -21.23 7.18
C MET A 30 9.13 -22.37 6.28
N TYR A 31 8.58 -22.07 5.09
CA TYR A 31 8.19 -23.08 4.12
C TYR A 31 9.38 -23.99 3.76
N ARG A 32 10.53 -23.40 3.43
CA ARG A 32 11.74 -24.15 3.08
C ARG A 32 12.24 -24.99 4.24
N GLN A 33 12.24 -24.45 5.47
CA GLN A 33 12.67 -25.18 6.67
C GLN A 33 11.77 -26.37 6.97
N LEU A 34 10.44 -26.20 6.91
CA LEU A 34 9.50 -27.29 7.16
C LEU A 34 9.57 -28.39 6.09
N ARG A 35 9.81 -28.04 4.83
CA ARG A 35 10.09 -29.05 3.79
C ARG A 35 11.33 -29.86 4.10
N GLY A 36 12.40 -29.20 4.55
CA GLY A 36 13.63 -29.86 4.98
C GLY A 36 13.37 -30.81 6.15
N PHE A 37 12.65 -30.33 7.17
CA PHE A 37 12.29 -31.13 8.35
C PHE A 37 11.46 -32.36 8.00
N ARG A 38 10.55 -32.26 7.02
CA ARG A 38 9.73 -33.37 6.53
C ARG A 38 10.40 -34.21 5.43
N ASN A 39 11.69 -33.98 5.13
CA ASN A 39 12.46 -34.68 4.09
C ASN A 39 11.82 -34.63 2.69
N LEU A 40 11.12 -33.54 2.35
CA LEU A 40 10.38 -33.39 1.09
C LEU A 40 11.22 -32.81 -0.06
N GLY A 41 12.53 -32.60 0.18
CA GLY A 41 13.42 -31.91 -0.74
C GLY A 41 13.07 -30.42 -0.94
N ALA A 42 13.91 -29.72 -1.73
CA ALA A 42 13.75 -28.28 -1.98
C ALA A 42 12.71 -27.95 -3.06
N ARG A 43 12.41 -28.90 -3.94
CA ARG A 43 11.50 -28.75 -5.09
C ARG A 43 10.60 -29.97 -5.22
N GLY A 44 9.56 -29.84 -6.04
CA GLY A 44 8.65 -30.94 -6.36
C GLY A 44 7.29 -30.81 -5.69
N ARG A 45 6.31 -31.49 -6.29
CA ARG A 45 4.92 -31.50 -5.88
C ARG A 45 4.77 -32.09 -4.47
N LEU A 46 3.96 -31.44 -3.66
CA LEU A 46 3.58 -31.92 -2.34
C LEU A 46 2.43 -32.93 -2.47
N ASP A 47 2.48 -33.99 -1.67
CA ASP A 47 1.37 -34.94 -1.53
C ASP A 47 0.25 -34.36 -0.65
N ALA A 48 -0.85 -35.11 -0.52
CA ALA A 48 -2.01 -34.70 0.27
C ALA A 48 -1.69 -34.46 1.75
N GLN A 49 -0.67 -35.12 2.31
CA GLN A 49 -0.29 -35.00 3.72
C GLN A 49 0.52 -33.72 4.00
N ASN A 50 1.08 -33.09 2.97
CA ASN A 50 1.98 -31.95 3.09
C ASN A 50 1.48 -30.68 2.37
N GLN A 51 0.25 -30.68 1.85
CA GLN A 51 -0.33 -29.49 1.21
C GLN A 51 -0.54 -28.32 2.17
N ASP A 52 -0.62 -28.59 3.48
CA ASP A 52 -0.68 -27.58 4.53
C ASP A 52 0.47 -26.58 4.43
N LEU A 53 1.66 -27.02 4.00
CA LEU A 53 2.83 -26.16 3.83
C LEU A 53 2.61 -25.04 2.80
N LEU A 54 1.72 -25.23 1.83
CA LEU A 54 1.43 -24.22 0.80
C LEU A 54 0.65 -23.02 1.35
N TRP A 55 0.14 -23.07 2.58
CA TRP A 55 -0.42 -21.88 3.23
C TRP A 55 0.65 -20.83 3.55
N LEU A 56 1.90 -21.23 3.78
CA LEU A 56 3.00 -20.28 4.02
C LEU A 56 3.28 -19.37 2.83
N PRO A 57 3.49 -19.87 1.58
CA PRO A 57 3.63 -18.98 0.44
C PRO A 57 2.34 -18.19 0.14
N ARG A 58 1.14 -18.72 0.41
CA ARG A 58 -0.11 -17.93 0.29
C ARG A 58 -0.10 -16.74 1.24
N SER A 59 0.21 -16.98 2.52
CA SER A 59 0.36 -15.92 3.52
C SER A 59 1.47 -14.95 3.14
N ALA A 60 2.55 -15.40 2.49
CA ALA A 60 3.63 -14.53 2.04
C ALA A 60 3.17 -13.54 0.96
N VAL A 61 2.29 -13.94 0.03
CA VAL A 61 1.64 -13.03 -0.93
C VAL A 61 0.81 -11.98 -0.20
N VAL A 62 -0.02 -12.41 0.76
CA VAL A 62 -0.85 -11.49 1.56
C VAL A 62 0.03 -10.50 2.33
N ALA A 63 1.11 -10.96 2.96
CA ALA A 63 2.04 -10.12 3.70
C ALA A 63 2.72 -9.07 2.80
N ALA A 64 3.17 -9.45 1.59
CA ALA A 64 3.80 -8.53 0.66
C ALA A 64 2.84 -7.42 0.21
N ILE A 65 1.61 -7.78 -0.16
CA ILE A 65 0.59 -6.82 -0.60
C ILE A 65 0.10 -5.92 0.55
N SER A 66 -0.02 -6.47 1.77
CA SER A 66 -0.33 -5.66 2.96
C SER A 66 0.79 -4.67 3.32
N ALA A 67 2.06 -5.04 3.07
CA ALA A 67 3.18 -4.12 3.24
C ALA A 67 3.12 -2.97 2.22
N LEU A 68 2.75 -3.22 0.96
CA LEU A 68 2.50 -2.19 -0.04
C LEU A 68 1.37 -1.24 0.39
N ASP A 69 0.24 -1.78 0.84
CA ASP A 69 -0.89 -0.99 1.33
C ASP A 69 -0.47 -0.01 2.43
N THR A 70 0.22 -0.55 3.44
CA THR A 70 0.74 0.23 4.57
C THR A 70 1.70 1.31 4.10
N TYR A 71 2.59 0.98 3.16
CA TYR A 71 3.52 1.95 2.59
C TYR A 71 2.79 3.11 1.92
N VAL A 72 1.78 2.85 1.09
CA VAL A 72 1.05 3.91 0.38
C VAL A 72 0.32 4.81 1.38
N HIS A 73 -0.30 4.23 2.42
CA HIS A 73 -0.86 5.01 3.54
C HIS A 73 0.18 5.90 4.20
N SER A 74 1.35 5.37 4.54
CA SER A 74 2.43 6.13 5.17
C SER A 74 2.91 7.28 4.29
N VAL A 75 3.14 7.05 2.99
CA VAL A 75 3.57 8.12 2.07
C VAL A 75 2.53 9.22 1.99
N VAL A 76 1.25 8.88 1.81
CA VAL A 76 0.20 9.89 1.73
C VAL A 76 0.15 10.72 3.02
N LYS A 77 0.19 10.07 4.20
CA LYS A 77 0.18 10.77 5.49
C LYS A 77 1.39 11.67 5.70
N GLU A 78 2.59 11.22 5.29
CA GLU A 78 3.82 12.00 5.39
C GLU A 78 3.81 13.20 4.43
N ARG A 79 3.26 13.06 3.22
CA ARG A 79 3.28 14.11 2.19
C ARG A 79 2.18 15.15 2.35
N LEU A 80 1.00 14.78 2.84
CA LEU A 80 -0.16 15.67 2.97
C LEU A 80 0.13 17.00 3.69
N PRO A 81 0.81 17.04 4.86
CA PRO A 81 1.11 18.29 5.55
C PRO A 81 1.93 19.28 4.72
N HIS A 82 2.80 18.79 3.82
CA HIS A 82 3.68 19.62 3.01
C HIS A 82 2.96 20.33 1.85
N LEU A 83 1.70 19.99 1.58
CA LEU A 83 0.88 20.61 0.55
C LEU A 83 0.20 21.90 1.04
N PHE A 84 0.26 22.17 2.34
CA PHE A 84 -0.32 23.38 2.94
C PHE A 84 0.79 24.38 3.24
N GLY A 85 0.61 25.62 2.79
CA GLY A 85 1.56 26.69 3.02
C GLY A 85 1.30 27.91 2.12
N PRO A 86 1.94 29.05 2.41
CA PRO A 86 1.84 30.22 1.55
C PRO A 86 2.34 29.86 0.14
N ASN A 87 1.53 30.18 -0.88
CA ASN A 87 1.79 29.93 -2.30
C ASN A 87 1.81 28.45 -2.75
N LYS A 88 1.35 27.50 -1.91
CA LYS A 88 1.12 26.12 -2.35
C LYS A 88 -0.27 25.97 -2.95
N VAL A 89 -0.36 25.28 -4.09
CA VAL A 89 -1.63 24.88 -4.70
C VAL A 89 -1.97 23.49 -4.18
N VAL A 90 -3.12 23.39 -3.52
CA VAL A 90 -3.66 22.10 -3.06
C VAL A 90 -4.13 21.31 -4.29
N PRO A 91 -3.70 20.05 -4.47
CA PRO A 91 -4.17 19.23 -5.58
C PRO A 91 -5.70 19.15 -5.63
N GLU A 92 -6.28 19.19 -6.83
CA GLU A 92 -7.75 19.21 -7.02
C GLU A 92 -8.42 18.04 -6.31
N SER A 93 -7.89 16.82 -6.47
CA SER A 93 -8.42 15.63 -5.80
C SER A 93 -8.40 15.75 -4.28
N LEU A 94 -7.39 16.40 -3.69
CA LEU A 94 -7.36 16.65 -2.26
C LEU A 94 -8.40 17.70 -1.87
N ALA A 95 -8.51 18.79 -2.62
CA ALA A 95 -9.51 19.83 -2.38
C ALA A 95 -10.94 19.27 -2.43
N GLU A 96 -11.24 18.42 -3.41
CA GLU A 96 -12.54 17.73 -3.54
C GLU A 96 -12.84 16.86 -2.32
N GLN A 97 -11.88 16.01 -1.89
CA GLN A 97 -12.07 15.17 -0.70
C GLN A 97 -12.29 16.01 0.55
N LEU A 98 -11.53 17.09 0.75
CA LEU A 98 -11.68 17.98 1.89
C LEU A 98 -13.04 18.72 1.87
N ALA A 99 -13.53 19.10 0.69
CA ALA A 99 -14.84 19.72 0.52
C ALA A 99 -16.00 18.78 0.90
N LEU A 100 -15.83 17.46 0.68
CA LEU A 100 -16.80 16.46 1.13
C LEU A 100 -16.81 16.30 2.67
N LEU A 101 -15.66 16.48 3.32
CA LEU A 101 -15.50 16.30 4.77
C LEU A 101 -15.92 17.52 5.59
N MET A 102 -15.93 18.72 4.98
CA MET A 102 -16.39 19.95 5.60
C MET A 102 -17.32 20.73 4.65
N PRO A 103 -18.51 20.20 4.35
CA PRO A 103 -19.42 20.84 3.41
C PRO A 103 -20.05 22.08 4.05
N VAL A 104 -19.52 23.27 3.82
CA VAL A 104 -20.13 24.51 4.33
C VAL A 104 -21.27 24.95 3.40
N ARG A 105 -22.46 24.40 3.59
CA ARG A 105 -23.63 24.63 2.69
C ARG A 105 -24.82 25.33 3.36
N ASN A 106 -24.93 25.24 4.68
CA ASN A 106 -26.00 25.84 5.48
C ASN A 106 -25.53 26.09 6.93
N ALA A 107 -26.38 26.74 7.74
CA ALA A 107 -26.07 27.13 9.12
C ALA A 107 -25.64 25.94 10.01
N ASN A 108 -26.25 24.76 9.85
CA ASN A 108 -25.90 23.58 10.65
C ASN A 108 -24.51 23.06 10.29
N THR A 109 -24.25 22.90 9.00
CA THR A 109 -22.93 22.44 8.52
C THR A 109 -21.81 23.47 8.77
N PHE A 110 -22.12 24.77 8.75
CA PHE A 110 -21.19 25.81 9.16
C PHE A 110 -20.84 25.68 10.65
N ARG A 111 -21.84 25.54 11.54
CA ARG A 111 -21.61 25.34 12.99
C ARG A 111 -20.74 24.12 13.28
N GLN A 112 -20.86 23.04 12.50
CA GLN A 112 -20.00 21.85 12.60
C GLN A 112 -18.56 22.11 12.13
N ALA A 113 -18.34 23.04 11.20
CA ALA A 113 -17.02 23.39 10.69
C ALA A 113 -16.27 24.40 11.60
N VAL A 114 -16.99 25.23 12.37
CA VAL A 114 -16.41 26.26 13.26
C VAL A 114 -15.27 25.74 14.14
N PRO A 115 -15.36 24.59 14.83
CA PRO A 115 -14.27 24.10 15.67
C PRO A 115 -12.96 23.85 14.91
N ILE A 116 -13.03 23.45 13.64
CA ILE A 116 -11.86 23.18 12.80
C ILE A 116 -11.29 24.50 12.28
N LEU A 117 -12.16 25.40 11.80
CA LEU A 117 -11.76 26.70 11.25
C LEU A 117 -11.07 27.61 12.28
N LEU A 118 -11.45 27.49 13.56
CA LEU A 118 -10.87 28.27 14.66
C LEU A 118 -9.77 27.53 15.42
N ALA A 119 -9.45 26.28 15.05
CA ALA A 119 -8.38 25.52 15.70
C ALA A 119 -7.02 26.20 15.48
N GLN A 120 -6.14 26.15 16.50
CA GLN A 120 -4.76 26.62 16.37
C GLN A 120 -3.99 25.86 15.28
N ASP A 121 -4.32 24.57 15.09
CA ASP A 121 -3.80 23.72 14.04
C ASP A 121 -4.92 23.25 13.11
N THR A 122 -5.46 24.19 12.32
CA THR A 122 -6.53 23.89 11.35
C THR A 122 -6.13 22.80 10.37
N VAL A 123 -4.87 22.79 9.89
CA VAL A 123 -4.38 21.80 8.92
C VAL A 123 -4.32 20.42 9.55
N GLY A 124 -3.71 20.29 10.74
CA GLY A 124 -3.65 19.00 11.44
C GLY A 124 -5.04 18.44 11.74
N GLN A 125 -5.99 19.27 12.18
CA GLN A 125 -7.37 18.84 12.41
C GLN A 125 -8.06 18.38 11.12
N LEU A 126 -7.84 19.10 10.01
CA LEU A 126 -8.41 18.75 8.71
C LEU A 126 -7.86 17.43 8.18
N LEU A 127 -6.54 17.25 8.26
CA LEU A 127 -5.87 16.01 7.87
C LEU A 127 -6.27 14.84 8.77
N LYS A 128 -6.47 15.09 10.07
CA LYS A 128 -7.00 14.07 10.98
C LYS A 128 -8.41 13.65 10.57
N LYS A 129 -9.26 14.61 10.20
CA LYS A 129 -10.61 14.31 9.69
C LYS A 129 -10.55 13.50 8.38
N LEU A 130 -9.64 13.84 7.47
CA LEU A 130 -9.40 13.08 6.24
C LEU A 130 -8.94 11.65 6.52
N GLU A 131 -8.05 11.47 7.48
CA GLU A 131 -7.63 10.15 7.93
C GLU A 131 -8.82 9.34 8.47
N ASP A 132 -9.57 9.91 9.41
CA ASP A 132 -10.64 9.22 10.15
C ASP A 132 -11.90 8.96 9.31
N ASN A 133 -12.12 9.67 8.21
CA ASN A 133 -13.35 9.54 7.42
C ASN A 133 -13.13 8.96 6.03
N TYR A 134 -11.89 8.97 5.54
CA TYR A 134 -11.59 8.53 4.19
C TYR A 134 -10.41 7.55 4.18
N LEU A 135 -9.20 8.00 4.53
CA LEU A 135 -7.99 7.19 4.31
C LEU A 135 -8.06 5.85 5.05
N GLN A 136 -8.48 5.81 6.32
CA GLN A 136 -8.48 4.55 7.08
C GLN A 136 -9.38 3.45 6.50
N PHE A 137 -10.36 3.80 5.66
CA PHE A 137 -11.29 2.87 5.04
C PHE A 137 -10.88 2.45 3.62
N GLN A 138 -9.81 3.03 3.09
CA GLN A 138 -9.29 2.69 1.76
C GLN A 138 -8.22 1.61 1.83
N SER A 139 -8.28 0.68 0.88
CA SER A 139 -7.19 -0.24 0.57
C SER A 139 -6.46 0.28 -0.67
N PHE A 140 -5.19 0.64 -0.51
CA PHE A 140 -4.31 1.18 -1.55
C PHE A 140 -3.39 0.10 -2.12
N GLN A 141 -3.99 -1.03 -2.49
CA GLN A 141 -3.27 -2.19 -3.06
C GLN A 141 -3.42 -2.24 -4.58
N ALA A 142 -4.62 -1.96 -5.08
CA ALA A 142 -4.94 -2.03 -6.50
C ALA A 142 -4.33 -0.84 -7.26
N PRO A 143 -3.97 -1.00 -8.54
CA PRO A 143 -3.27 0.06 -9.29
C PRO A 143 -4.04 1.38 -9.35
N ASP A 144 -5.35 1.33 -9.60
CA ASP A 144 -6.27 2.47 -9.59
C ASP A 144 -6.31 3.15 -8.22
N LYS A 145 -6.34 2.35 -7.15
CA LYS A 145 -6.32 2.87 -5.77
C LYS A 145 -5.00 3.55 -5.41
N ILE A 146 -3.88 3.04 -5.89
CA ILE A 146 -2.59 3.72 -5.73
C ILE A 146 -2.58 5.05 -6.50
N ILE A 147 -3.12 5.09 -7.72
CA ILE A 147 -3.25 6.34 -8.50
C ILE A 147 -4.12 7.36 -7.75
N GLU A 148 -5.29 6.94 -7.24
CA GLU A 148 -6.17 7.80 -6.43
C GLU A 148 -5.44 8.35 -5.20
N ALA A 149 -4.69 7.52 -4.48
CA ALA A 149 -3.90 7.92 -3.32
C ALA A 149 -2.83 8.97 -3.67
N TYR A 150 -2.10 8.75 -4.78
CA TYR A 150 -1.03 9.63 -5.22
C TYR A 150 -1.54 10.96 -5.81
N ARG A 151 -2.75 10.98 -6.37
CA ARG A 151 -3.42 12.23 -6.76
C ARG A 151 -3.63 13.18 -5.58
N LEU A 152 -3.99 12.65 -4.41
CA LEU A 152 -4.13 13.46 -3.18
C LEU A 152 -2.85 14.22 -2.83
N ILE A 153 -1.70 13.71 -3.25
CA ILE A 153 -0.38 14.30 -2.99
C ILE A 153 0.27 14.90 -4.24
N GLY A 154 -0.52 15.16 -5.29
CA GLY A 154 -0.12 15.92 -6.46
C GLY A 154 0.49 15.13 -7.63
N PHE A 155 0.31 13.80 -7.66
CA PHE A 155 0.82 12.96 -8.74
C PHE A 155 -0.34 12.30 -9.51
N ASP A 156 -0.71 12.89 -10.66
CA ASP A 156 -1.87 12.44 -11.45
C ASP A 156 -1.71 11.07 -12.13
N ASN A 157 -0.47 10.73 -12.48
CA ASN A 157 -0.13 9.49 -13.16
C ASN A 157 1.17 8.88 -12.63
N VAL A 158 1.14 8.41 -11.37
CA VAL A 158 2.32 7.88 -10.67
C VAL A 158 3.01 6.71 -11.40
N PHE A 159 2.29 5.93 -12.21
CA PHE A 159 2.86 4.74 -12.85
C PHE A 159 3.79 5.06 -14.04
N GLU A 160 3.63 6.19 -14.72
CA GLU A 160 4.55 6.59 -15.80
C GLU A 160 5.97 6.88 -15.29
N PRO A 161 6.19 7.80 -14.32
CA PRO A 161 7.53 8.02 -13.80
C PRO A 161 8.06 6.79 -13.06
N VAL A 162 7.20 5.94 -12.47
CA VAL A 162 7.63 4.64 -11.95
C VAL A 162 8.15 3.72 -13.05
N SER A 163 7.48 3.67 -14.21
CA SER A 163 7.94 2.87 -15.35
C SER A 163 9.24 3.39 -15.95
N ASP A 164 9.44 4.71 -16.00
CA ASP A 164 10.68 5.32 -16.48
C ASP A 164 11.89 4.90 -15.62
N LEU A 165 11.67 4.65 -14.33
CA LEU A 165 12.69 4.16 -13.40
C LEU A 165 12.89 2.63 -13.46
N TRP A 166 12.12 1.90 -14.26
CA TRP A 166 12.10 0.43 -14.24
C TRP A 166 12.95 -0.19 -15.36
N PRO A 167 14.01 -0.95 -15.04
CA PRO A 167 14.93 -1.49 -16.03
C PRO A 167 14.37 -2.73 -16.74
N GLY A 168 14.77 -2.90 -17.99
CA GLY A 168 14.49 -4.10 -18.77
C GLY A 168 13.18 -4.05 -19.58
N PRO A 169 12.84 -5.16 -20.26
CA PRO A 169 11.63 -5.25 -21.07
C PRO A 169 10.37 -5.43 -20.21
N ASN A 170 9.20 -5.13 -20.77
CA ASN A 170 7.87 -5.33 -20.12
C ASN A 170 7.65 -4.49 -18.85
N THR A 171 8.10 -3.24 -18.90
CA THR A 171 8.12 -2.30 -17.78
C THR A 171 7.23 -1.08 -17.96
N THR A 172 6.44 -1.02 -19.04
CA THR A 172 5.49 0.09 -19.27
C THR A 172 4.50 0.20 -18.12
N ALA A 173 3.97 1.40 -17.88
CA ALA A 173 2.96 1.66 -16.85
C ALA A 173 1.82 0.63 -16.89
N GLU A 174 1.25 0.35 -18.08
CA GLU A 174 0.22 -0.68 -18.25
C GLU A 174 0.67 -2.08 -17.84
N HIS A 175 1.89 -2.46 -18.18
CA HIS A 175 2.44 -3.77 -17.83
C HIS A 175 2.61 -3.91 -16.31
N LEU A 176 3.09 -2.85 -15.64
CA LEU A 176 3.24 -2.81 -14.18
C LEU A 176 1.88 -2.86 -13.48
N LYS A 177 0.91 -2.06 -13.94
CA LYS A 177 -0.46 -2.07 -13.40
C LYS A 177 -1.09 -3.45 -13.54
N ARG A 178 -0.99 -4.09 -14.70
CA ARG A 178 -1.51 -5.45 -14.93
C ARG A 178 -0.87 -6.49 -14.02
N ARG A 179 0.47 -6.44 -13.85
CA ARG A 179 1.18 -7.35 -12.93
C ARG A 179 0.71 -7.17 -11.49
N LEU A 180 0.64 -5.94 -11.02
CA LEU A 180 0.14 -5.63 -9.68
C LEU A 180 -1.31 -6.12 -9.50
N ALA A 181 -2.18 -5.85 -10.47
CA ALA A 181 -3.58 -6.30 -10.43
C ALA A 181 -3.69 -7.82 -10.26
N GLY A 182 -2.85 -8.60 -10.94
CA GLY A 182 -2.78 -10.05 -10.76
C GLY A 182 -2.42 -10.48 -9.33
N PHE A 183 -1.43 -9.83 -8.71
CA PHE A 183 -1.07 -10.12 -7.32
C PHE A 183 -2.15 -9.70 -6.32
N VAL A 184 -2.81 -8.56 -6.54
CA VAL A 184 -3.94 -8.12 -5.70
C VAL A 184 -5.12 -9.08 -5.82
N GLN A 185 -5.45 -9.52 -7.04
CA GLN A 185 -6.48 -10.53 -7.26
C GLN A 185 -6.15 -11.82 -6.51
N ARG A 186 -4.90 -12.30 -6.61
CA ARG A 186 -4.46 -13.49 -5.88
C ARG A 186 -4.57 -13.31 -4.37
N ARG A 187 -4.17 -12.15 -3.83
CA ARG A 187 -4.32 -11.82 -2.41
C ARG A 187 -5.78 -11.85 -1.98
N ASN A 188 -6.70 -11.31 -2.78
CA ASN A 188 -8.13 -11.33 -2.47
C ASN A 188 -8.71 -12.75 -2.49
N GLN A 189 -8.29 -13.58 -3.45
CA GLN A 189 -8.63 -15.00 -3.47
C GLN A 189 -8.20 -15.71 -2.18
N ILE A 190 -7.00 -15.41 -1.66
CA ILE A 190 -6.49 -16.01 -0.42
C ILE A 190 -7.25 -15.50 0.80
N ALA A 191 -7.38 -14.18 0.93
CA ALA A 191 -7.85 -13.54 2.15
C ALA A 191 -9.39 -13.52 2.29
N HIS A 192 -10.13 -13.47 1.17
CA HIS A 192 -11.58 -13.27 1.16
C HIS A 192 -12.35 -14.47 0.60
N GLU A 193 -11.79 -15.21 -0.36
CA GLU A 193 -12.48 -16.34 -1.01
C GLU A 193 -12.07 -17.72 -0.44
N GLY A 194 -11.25 -17.76 0.61
CA GLY A 194 -10.74 -19.02 1.20
C GLY A 194 -9.79 -19.81 0.29
N ASP A 195 -9.33 -19.17 -0.79
CA ASP A 195 -8.50 -19.75 -1.84
C ASP A 195 -9.04 -21.03 -2.50
N LEU A 196 -10.35 -21.08 -2.75
CA LEU A 196 -11.02 -22.23 -3.35
C LEU A 196 -11.42 -21.99 -4.80
N GLU A 197 -11.23 -22.99 -5.65
CA GLU A 197 -11.85 -23.10 -6.97
C GLU A 197 -13.37 -23.35 -6.84
N ALA A 198 -14.11 -23.18 -7.94
CA ALA A 198 -15.57 -23.40 -7.97
C ALA A 198 -16.00 -24.83 -7.58
N ASN A 199 -15.09 -25.81 -7.74
CA ASN A 199 -15.31 -27.20 -7.34
C ASN A 199 -14.93 -27.49 -5.87
N GLY A 200 -14.59 -26.46 -5.08
CA GLY A 200 -14.21 -26.57 -3.67
C GLY A 200 -12.76 -27.01 -3.42
N GLN A 201 -11.95 -27.24 -4.46
CA GLN A 201 -10.53 -27.56 -4.30
C GLN A 201 -9.71 -26.30 -4.05
N GLN A 202 -8.63 -26.40 -3.28
CA GLN A 202 -7.72 -25.27 -3.11
C GLN A 202 -7.05 -24.91 -4.44
N ARG A 203 -6.98 -23.62 -4.74
CA ARG A 203 -6.28 -23.13 -5.94
C ARG A 203 -4.80 -23.51 -5.88
N PRO A 204 -4.16 -23.86 -7.00
CA PRO A 204 -2.73 -24.15 -7.03
C PRO A 204 -1.89 -22.99 -6.48
N MET A 205 -0.83 -23.33 -5.74
CA MET A 205 0.14 -22.35 -5.26
C MET A 205 1.55 -22.87 -5.50
N GLN A 206 2.39 -22.01 -6.09
CA GLN A 206 3.84 -22.25 -6.19
C GLN A 206 4.58 -21.29 -5.27
N PRO A 207 5.60 -21.74 -4.52
CA PRO A 207 6.41 -20.86 -3.68
C PRO A 207 7.06 -19.71 -4.46
N ASP A 208 7.47 -19.98 -5.69
CA ASP A 208 8.11 -19.00 -6.57
C ASP A 208 7.18 -17.80 -6.87
N TYR A 209 5.86 -18.04 -6.95
CA TYR A 209 4.89 -16.95 -7.11
C TYR A 209 4.93 -15.95 -5.94
N ALA A 210 5.13 -16.44 -4.71
CA ALA A 210 5.24 -15.57 -3.54
C ALA A 210 6.54 -14.76 -3.54
N ILE A 211 7.64 -15.38 -3.99
CA ILE A 211 8.94 -14.71 -4.15
C ILE A 211 8.83 -13.62 -5.21
N GLU A 212 8.28 -13.93 -6.37
CA GLU A 212 8.04 -12.97 -7.45
C GLU A 212 7.15 -11.81 -7.02
N CYS A 213 6.08 -12.09 -6.26
CA CYS A 213 5.22 -11.06 -5.68
C CYS A 213 6.03 -10.11 -4.78
N ARG A 214 6.81 -10.66 -3.85
CA ARG A 214 7.64 -9.89 -2.93
C ARG A 214 8.67 -9.04 -3.65
N GLU A 215 9.37 -9.60 -4.63
CA GLU A 215 10.40 -8.88 -5.41
C GLU A 215 9.81 -7.76 -6.25
N PHE A 216 8.67 -8.02 -6.89
CA PHE A 216 7.93 -7.03 -7.65
C PHE A 216 7.45 -5.89 -6.75
N VAL A 217 6.81 -6.21 -5.63
CA VAL A 217 6.31 -5.21 -4.67
C VAL A 217 7.45 -4.37 -4.10
N GLY A 218 8.58 -4.99 -3.73
CA GLY A 218 9.76 -4.24 -3.27
C GLY A 218 10.31 -3.29 -4.34
N SER A 219 10.39 -3.75 -5.58
CA SER A 219 10.84 -2.93 -6.72
C SER A 219 9.89 -1.78 -7.02
N LEU A 220 8.58 -2.00 -6.90
CA LEU A 220 7.54 -0.99 -7.06
C LEU A 220 7.62 0.06 -5.96
N VAL A 221 7.68 -0.35 -4.70
CA VAL A 221 7.74 0.56 -3.55
C VAL A 221 8.99 1.46 -3.61
N ASN A 222 10.15 0.90 -3.95
CA ASN A 222 11.37 1.70 -4.09
C ASN A 222 11.22 2.83 -5.13
N ARG A 223 10.49 2.59 -6.23
CA ARG A 223 10.27 3.57 -7.28
C ARG A 223 9.17 4.55 -6.94
N LEU A 224 8.07 4.08 -6.35
CA LEU A 224 7.06 4.94 -5.75
C LEU A 224 7.69 5.91 -4.75
N ASN A 225 8.65 5.45 -3.95
CA ASN A 225 9.39 6.29 -2.99
C ASN A 225 10.25 7.33 -3.69
N GLN A 226 10.97 6.94 -4.75
CA GLN A 226 11.73 7.91 -5.53
C GLN A 226 10.81 8.98 -6.13
N VAL A 227 9.67 8.60 -6.72
CA VAL A 227 8.70 9.57 -7.27
C VAL A 227 8.15 10.49 -6.19
N ALA A 228 7.79 9.95 -5.02
CA ALA A 228 7.15 10.74 -3.96
C ALA A 228 8.09 11.74 -3.25
N TYR A 229 9.40 11.43 -3.15
CA TYR A 229 10.35 12.20 -2.34
C TYR A 229 11.51 12.83 -3.14
N ALA A 230 11.69 12.52 -4.44
CA ALA A 230 12.70 13.17 -5.28
C ALA A 230 12.25 14.52 -5.85
N ALA A 231 10.97 14.89 -5.67
CA ALA A 231 10.37 16.16 -6.08
C ALA A 231 10.46 17.24 -4.99
#